data_AF-X1PNK8-F1
#
_entry.id   AF-X1PNK8-F1
#
_cell.length_a   1.000
_cell.length_b   1.000
_cell.length_c   1.000
_cell.angle_alpha   90.00
_cell.angle_beta   90.00
_cell.angle_gamma   90.00
#
_symmetry.space_group_name_H-M   'P 1'
#
loop_
_entity.id
_entity.type
_entity.pdbx_description
1 polymer ?
#
loop_
_entity_poly.entity_id
_entity_poly.type
_entity_poly.pdbx_seq_one_letter_code
_entity_poly.pdbx_strand_id
1 'polypeptide(L)' 'VEYKAYTKECADWLGWECDFMQGSPRLIINFLKGKWDSEDFLVVEPGETVVASHDERVIEVK' A
#
# COMPACT_ATOMS: atom_id res chain seq x y z
N VAL A 1 1.74 -14.07 14.90
CA VAL A 1 0.78 -15.10 15.36
C VAL A 1 0.21 -14.69 16.72
N GLU A 2 1.08 -14.39 17.69
CA GLU A 2 0.72 -13.89 19.02
C GLU A 2 -0.10 -12.58 18.99
N TYR A 3 0.33 -11.57 18.22
CA TYR A 3 -0.40 -10.30 18.12
C TYR A 3 -1.82 -10.43 17.56
N LYS A 4 -2.08 -11.40 16.67
CA LYS A 4 -3.41 -11.65 16.10
C LYS A 4 -4.34 -12.27 17.14
N ALA A 5 -3.83 -13.22 17.93
CA ALA A 5 -4.58 -13.84 19.01
C ALA A 5 -4.97 -12.79 20.07
N TYR A 6 -4.00 -11.99 20.53
CA TYR A 6 -4.26 -10.91 21.48
C TYR A 6 -5.30 -9.89 20.95
N THR A 7 -5.16 -9.47 19.69
CA THR A 7 -6.12 -8.55 19.06
C THR A 7 -7.54 -9.15 19.02
N LYS A 8 -7.65 -10.45 18.72
CA LYS A 8 -8.94 -11.14 18.68
C LYS A 8 -9.57 -11.27 20.07
N GLU A 9 -8.78 -11.59 21.09
CA GLU A 9 -9.26 -11.65 22.49
C GLU A 9 -9.80 -10.30 22.97
N CYS A 10 -9.13 -9.19 22.62
CA CYS A 10 -9.63 -7.85 22.92
C CYS A 10 -10.95 -7.54 22.19
N ALA A 11 -11.06 -7.91 20.91
CA ALA A 11 -12.29 -7.70 20.14
C ALA A 11 -13.45 -8.54 20.70
N ASP A 12 -13.20 -9.81 21.04
CA ASP A 12 -14.18 -10.71 21.63
C ASP A 12 -14.65 -10.16 23.01
N TRP A 13 -13.75 -9.62 23.83
CA TRP A 13 -14.10 -8.98 25.12
C TRP A 13 -14.99 -7.74 24.94
N LEU A 14 -14.79 -6.98 23.86
CA LEU A 14 -15.58 -5.79 23.51
C LEU A 14 -16.87 -6.12 22.75
N GLY A 15 -17.08 -7.39 22.37
CA GLY A 15 -18.19 -7.80 21.51
C GLY A 15 -18.09 -7.27 20.08
N TRP A 16 -16.87 -7.03 19.58
CA TRP A 16 -16.61 -6.53 18.24
C TRP A 16 -16.33 -7.67 17.26
N GLU A 17 -16.77 -7.49 16.00
CA GLU A 17 -16.34 -8.33 14.91
C GLU A 17 -14.87 -8.06 14.56
N CYS A 18 -14.10 -9.13 14.39
CA CYS A 18 -12.68 -9.06 14.07
C CYS A 18 -12.36 -9.96 12.89
N ASP A 19 -11.81 -9.37 11.83
CA ASP A 19 -11.34 -10.07 10.64
C ASP A 19 -9.88 -9.69 10.33
N PHE A 20 -9.14 -10.61 9.71
CA PHE A 20 -7.75 -10.44 9.35
C PHE A 20 -7.56 -10.60 7.85
N MET A 21 -7.42 -9.47 7.14
CA MET A 21 -7.06 -9.49 5.73
C MET A 21 -5.54 -9.66 5.58
N GLN A 22 -5.13 -10.63 4.76
CA GLN A 22 -3.72 -10.78 4.39
C GLN A 22 -3.36 -9.72 3.35
N GLY A 23 -2.60 -8.71 3.78
CA GLY A 23 -2.01 -7.73 2.87
C GLY A 23 -0.84 -8.30 2.05
N SER A 24 -0.48 -7.57 0.99
CA SER A 24 0.68 -7.89 0.15
C SER A 24 1.78 -6.83 0.33
N PRO A 25 3.01 -7.20 0.77
CA PRO A 25 4.13 -6.27 0.88
C PRO A 25 4.82 -5.98 -0.47
N ARG A 26 4.22 -6.45 -1.59
CA ARG A 26 4.83 -6.47 -2.93
C ARG A 26 5.38 -5.12 -3.36
N LEU A 27 4.62 -4.04 -3.17
CA LEU A 27 5.04 -2.69 -3.56
C LEU A 27 6.32 -2.24 -2.83
N ILE A 28 6.38 -2.38 -1.51
CA ILE A 28 7.58 -2.01 -0.74
C ILE A 28 8.79 -2.86 -1.13
N ILE A 29 8.58 -4.17 -1.33
CA ILE A 29 9.66 -5.06 -1.77
C ILE A 29 10.16 -4.67 -3.17
N ASN A 30 9.26 -4.38 -4.10
CA ASN A 30 9.60 -3.99 -5.47
C ASN A 30 10.30 -2.64 -5.52
N PHE A 31 9.84 -1.68 -4.72
CA PHE A 31 10.46 -0.37 -4.55
C PHE A 31 11.94 -0.50 -4.16
N LEU A 32 12.24 -1.29 -3.12
CA LEU A 32 13.61 -1.51 -2.64
C LEU A 32 14.49 -2.31 -3.62
N LYS A 33 13.88 -3.16 -4.45
CA LYS A 33 14.59 -3.98 -5.45
C LYS A 33 14.79 -3.26 -6.79
N GLY A 34 14.33 -2.03 -6.94
CA GLY A 34 14.39 -1.29 -8.21
C GLY A 34 13.47 -1.89 -9.30
N LYS A 35 12.46 -2.67 -8.92
CA LYS A 35 11.46 -3.22 -9.85
C LYS A 35 10.28 -2.25 -9.95
N TRP A 36 10.48 -1.14 -10.65
CA TRP A 36 9.50 -0.07 -10.76
C TRP A 36 8.66 -0.24 -12.03
N ASP A 37 7.81 -1.27 -12.04
CA ASP A 37 6.87 -1.53 -13.14
C ASP A 37 5.87 -0.37 -13.25
N SER A 38 5.56 0.08 -14.47
CA SER A 38 4.74 1.29 -14.71
C SER A 38 3.28 1.16 -14.28
N GLU A 39 2.80 -0.06 -14.01
CA GLU A 39 1.47 -0.30 -13.44
C GLU A 39 1.41 0.09 -11.95
N ASP A 40 2.53 0.01 -11.24
CA ASP A 40 2.59 0.20 -9.78
C ASP A 40 3.33 1.48 -9.36
N PHE A 41 4.19 2.02 -10.22
CA PHE A 41 5.07 3.14 -9.91
C PHE A 41 5.05 4.21 -11.01
N LEU A 42 4.89 5.47 -10.59
CA LEU A 42 5.25 6.62 -11.40
C LEU A 42 6.74 6.89 -11.23
N VAL A 43 7.53 6.61 -12.27
CA VAL A 43 8.95 6.95 -12.32
C VAL A 43 9.08 8.37 -12.88
N VAL A 44 9.86 9.21 -12.19
CA VAL A 44 10.04 10.63 -12.51
C VAL A 44 11.52 10.86 -12.78
N GLU A 45 11.84 11.25 -14.01
CA GLU A 45 13.20 11.52 -14.44
C GLU A 45 13.68 12.91 -13.98
N PRO A 46 15.00 13.16 -13.92
CA PRO A 46 15.52 14.47 -13.59
C PRO A 46 14.98 15.58 -14.49
N GLY A 47 14.35 16.59 -13.88
CA GLY A 47 13.77 17.74 -14.58
C GLY A 47 12.27 17.63 -14.84
N GLU A 48 11.67 16.45 -14.64
CA GLU A 48 10.22 16.28 -14.68
C GLU A 48 9.57 16.76 -13.38
N THR A 49 8.27 17.09 -13.44
CA THR A 49 7.49 17.52 -12.28
C THR A 49 6.22 16.69 -12.17
N VAL A 50 5.92 16.24 -10.96
CA VAL A 50 4.65 15.54 -10.66
C VAL A 50 3.51 16.55 -10.63
N VAL A 51 2.46 16.27 -11.40
CA VAL A 51 1.22 17.06 -11.47
C VAL A 51 0.00 16.16 -11.22
N ALA A 52 -1.15 16.77 -10.93
CA ALA A 52 -2.41 16.02 -10.85
C ALA A 52 -2.91 15.66 -12.25
N SER A 53 -3.27 14.40 -12.48
CA SER A 53 -3.82 13.94 -13.77
C SER A 53 -5.31 14.24 -13.93
N HIS A 54 -6.01 14.48 -12.82
CA HIS A 54 -7.47 14.69 -12.77
C HIS A 54 -8.30 13.51 -13.32
N ASP A 55 -7.76 12.30 -13.24
CA ASP A 55 -8.43 11.03 -13.57
C ASP A 55 -8.13 9.95 -12.50
N GLU A 56 -8.47 8.69 -12.79
CA GLU A 56 -8.25 7.56 -11.87
C GLU A 56 -6.77 7.33 -11.50
N ARG A 57 -5.82 7.85 -12.29
CA ARG A 57 -4.38 7.75 -12.01
C ARG A 57 -3.93 8.70 -10.91
N VAL A 58 -4.74 9.72 -10.57
CA VAL A 58 -4.50 10.76 -9.55
C VAL A 58 -3.33 11.71 -9.85
N ILE A 59 -2.17 11.18 -10.24
CA ILE A 59 -0.93 11.91 -10.53
C ILE A 59 -0.27 11.43 -11.83
N GLU A 60 0.48 12.32 -12.49
CA GLU A 60 1.31 12.02 -13.66
C GLU A 60 2.56 12.92 -13.74
N VAL A 61 3.46 12.63 -14.69
CA VAL A 61 4.61 13.49 -15.01
C VAL A 61 4.23 14.51 -16.09
N LYS A 62 4.77 15.73 -15.97
CA LYS A 62 4.63 16.81 -16.94
C LYS A 62 5.93 17.08 -17.68
#